data_AF-A0A7M1QZK2-F1
#
_entry.id   AF-A0A7M1QZK2-F1
#
_cell.length_a   1.000
_cell.length_b   1.000
_cell.length_c   1.000
_cell.angle_alpha   90.00
_cell.angle_beta   90.00
_cell.angle_gamma   90.00
#
_symmetry.space_group_name_H-M   'P 1'
#
loop_
_entity.id
_entity.type
_entity.pdbx_description
1 polymer ?
#
loop_
_entity_poly.entity_id
_entity_poly.type
_entity_poly.pdbx_seq_one_letter_code
_entity_poly.pdbx_strand_id
1 'polypeptide(L)'
;MERIVGGKLLSPARRHDAVWHLVGLGYSQRLSCQIVGLSRSAYRRARTRESKPDKYADLREWMHEFARDHRRWGHRRAWRNALAEGYGVCRETFRRIWREEGGVP
;
A
#
# COMPACT_ATOMS: atom_id res chain seq x y z
N MET A 1 -12.28 30.69 13.82
CA MET A 1 -11.53 29.71 13.00
C MET A 1 -12.46 28.53 12.77
N GLU A 2 -13.12 28.54 11.62
CA GLU A 2 -14.18 27.60 11.27
C GLU A 2 -13.59 26.19 11.16
N ARG A 3 -13.96 25.32 12.10
CA ARG A 3 -13.62 23.90 12.01
C ARG A 3 -14.46 23.36 10.86
N ILE A 4 -13.87 22.60 9.94
CA ILE A 4 -14.63 21.84 8.93
C ILE A 4 -15.32 20.70 9.70
N VAL A 5 -16.37 21.04 10.45
CA VAL A 5 -17.13 20.11 11.27
C VAL A 5 -18.02 19.33 10.32
N GLY A 6 -17.69 18.05 10.18
CA GLY A 6 -18.73 17.03 10.05
C GLY A 6 -19.52 17.03 8.76
N GLY A 7 -18.90 17.39 7.62
CA GLY A 7 -19.44 16.97 6.34
C GLY A 7 -19.25 15.46 6.18
N LYS A 8 -20.34 14.73 5.94
CA LYS A 8 -20.42 13.30 5.58
C LYS A 8 -19.70 12.96 4.24
N LEU A 9 -18.72 13.77 3.82
CA LEU A 9 -18.32 14.01 2.43
C LEU A 9 -16.80 14.01 2.20
N LEU A 10 -15.99 13.56 3.16
CA LEU A 10 -14.58 13.25 2.88
C LEU A 10 -14.30 11.83 3.35
N SER A 11 -13.96 10.96 2.39
CA SER A 11 -13.41 9.64 2.68
C SER A 11 -12.17 9.80 3.58
N PRO A 12 -11.83 8.81 4.40
CA PRO A 12 -10.63 8.86 5.23
C PRO A 12 -9.39 9.28 4.44
N ALA A 13 -9.21 8.74 3.22
CA ALA A 13 -8.12 9.11 2.31
C ALA A 13 -8.05 10.62 2.01
N ARG A 14 -9.17 11.26 1.62
CA ARG A 14 -9.17 12.71 1.33
C ARG A 14 -8.80 13.57 2.54
N ARG A 15 -9.12 13.11 3.76
CA ARG A 15 -8.69 13.80 4.99
C ARG A 15 -7.17 13.69 5.18
N HIS A 16 -6.56 12.56 4.84
CA HIS A 16 -5.10 12.42 4.85
C HIS A 16 -4.44 13.33 3.81
N ASP A 17 -4.98 13.39 2.59
CA ASP A 17 -4.48 14.24 1.51
C ASP A 17 -4.56 15.73 1.87
N ALA A 18 -5.67 16.17 2.47
CA ALA A 18 -5.82 17.54 2.94
C ALA A 18 -4.78 17.91 4.00
N VAL A 19 -4.48 17.01 4.95
CA VAL A 19 -3.42 17.24 5.94
C VAL A 19 -2.04 17.27 5.25
N TRP A 20 -1.78 16.38 4.29
CA TRP A 20 -0.53 16.36 3.53
C TRP A 20 -0.31 17.68 2.76
N HIS A 21 -1.36 18.18 2.10
CA HIS A 21 -1.33 19.44 1.38
C HIS A 21 -1.02 20.63 2.30
N LEU A 22 -1.71 20.74 3.45
CA LEU A 22 -1.46 21.80 4.42
C LEU A 22 -0.02 21.76 4.97
N VAL A 23 0.50 20.56 5.26
CA VAL A 23 1.90 20.41 5.68
C VAL A 23 2.87 20.85 4.58
N GLY A 24 2.57 20.54 3.31
CA GLY A 24 3.36 20.99 2.16
C GLY A 24 3.36 22.51 1.95
N LEU A 25 2.30 23.20 2.39
CA LEU A 25 2.21 24.66 2.39
C LEU A 25 2.95 25.33 3.57
N GLY A 26 3.59 24.55 4.44
CA GLY A 26 4.35 25.06 5.59
C GLY A 26 3.58 25.12 6.91
N TYR A 27 2.32 24.67 6.95
CA TYR A 27 1.59 24.56 8.22
C TYR A 27 2.12 23.42 9.09
N SER A 28 2.10 23.62 10.41
CA SER A 28 2.46 22.54 11.34
C SER A 28 1.49 21.35 11.19
N GLN A 29 2.02 20.13 11.33
CA GLN A 29 1.21 18.90 11.28
C GLN A 29 0.06 18.95 12.30
N ARG A 30 0.29 19.54 13.48
CA ARG A 30 -0.71 19.67 14.55
C ARG A 30 -1.86 20.56 14.12
N LEU A 31 -1.56 21.73 13.57
CA LEU A 31 -2.56 22.67 13.07
C LEU A 31 -3.34 22.07 11.90
N SER A 32 -2.64 21.45 10.95
CA SER A 32 -3.25 20.79 9.79
C SER A 32 -4.25 19.69 10.20
N CYS A 33 -3.87 18.85 11.16
CA CYS A 33 -4.75 17.81 11.71
C CYS A 33 -5.98 18.41 12.44
N GLN A 34 -5.80 19.51 13.17
CA GLN A 34 -6.90 20.20 13.85
C GLN A 34 -7.90 20.82 12.88
N ILE A 35 -7.42 21.44 11.80
CA ILE A 35 -8.23 22.05 10.74
C ILE A 35 -9.09 20.99 10.05
N VAL A 36 -8.48 19.86 9.68
CA VAL A 36 -9.15 18.77 8.95
C VAL A 36 -10.00 17.88 9.86
N GLY A 37 -9.82 17.96 11.18
CA GLY A 37 -10.52 17.09 12.14
C GLY A 37 -10.02 15.64 12.12
N LEU A 38 -8.74 15.43 11.76
CA LEU A 38 -8.09 14.12 11.78
C LEU A 38 -7.21 14.00 13.03
N SER A 39 -7.18 12.82 13.66
CA SER A 39 -6.24 12.61 14.76
C SER A 39 -4.80 12.51 14.23
N ARG A 40 -3.86 13.17 14.91
CA ARG A 40 -2.43 13.13 14.52
C ARG A 40 -1.89 11.70 14.46
N SER A 41 -2.33 10.83 15.36
CA SER A 41 -1.93 9.42 15.39
C SER A 41 -2.43 8.65 14.18
N ALA A 42 -3.66 8.90 13.72
CA ALA A 42 -4.18 8.32 12.48
C ALA A 42 -3.35 8.79 11.28
N TYR A 43 -3.12 10.11 11.17
CA TYR A 43 -2.30 10.69 10.10
C TYR A 43 -0.90 10.07 10.03
N ARG A 44 -0.18 10.05 11.15
CA ARG A 44 1.17 9.46 11.22
C ARG A 44 1.16 7.98 10.85
N ARG A 45 0.21 7.19 11.36
CA ARG A 45 0.13 5.76 11.07
C ARG A 45 -0.12 5.49 9.58
N ALA A 46 -0.99 6.27 8.94
CA ALA A 46 -1.23 6.15 7.51
C ALA A 46 0.02 6.47 6.69
N ARG A 47 0.69 7.60 7.00
CA ARG A 47 1.94 7.98 6.31
C ARG A 47 3.06 6.98 6.53
N THR A 48 3.19 6.41 7.73
CA THR A 48 4.15 5.32 7.99
C THR A 48 3.81 4.05 7.20
N ARG A 49 2.53 3.75 6.94
CA ARG A 49 2.15 2.62 6.08
C ARG A 49 2.45 2.87 4.61
N GLU A 50 2.17 4.07 4.10
CA GLU A 50 2.52 4.46 2.73
C GLU A 50 4.04 4.48 2.50
N SER A 51 4.80 4.93 3.48
CA SER A 51 6.26 5.02 3.37
C SER A 51 6.98 3.67 3.56
N LYS A 52 6.26 2.60 3.94
CA LYS A 52 6.91 1.30 4.09
C LYS A 52 7.21 0.75 2.70
N PRO A 53 8.48 0.37 2.41
CA PRO A 53 8.79 -0.32 1.17
C PRO A 53 7.96 -1.60 1.09
N ASP A 54 7.53 -1.96 -0.12
CA ASP A 54 6.80 -3.20 -0.31
C ASP A 54 7.69 -4.36 0.14
N LYS A 55 7.27 -5.05 1.20
CA LYS A 55 7.97 -6.22 1.75
C LYS A 55 8.19 -7.31 0.71
N TYR A 56 7.36 -7.35 -0.33
CA TYR A 56 7.37 -8.37 -1.37
C TYR A 56 7.81 -7.81 -2.73
N ALA A 57 8.48 -6.66 -2.78
CA ALA A 57 8.98 -6.08 -4.03
C ALA A 57 9.80 -7.09 -4.85
N ASP A 58 10.82 -7.69 -4.23
CA ASP A 58 11.70 -8.68 -4.88
C ASP A 58 10.92 -9.93 -5.35
N LEU A 59 9.90 -10.34 -4.58
CA LEU A 59 9.05 -11.46 -4.95
C LEU A 59 8.16 -11.09 -6.15
N ARG A 60 7.62 -9.87 -6.20
CA ARG A 60 6.82 -9.40 -7.33
C ARG A 60 7.66 -9.32 -8.60
N GLU A 61 8.88 -8.79 -8.51
CA GLU A 61 9.83 -8.76 -9.64
C GLU A 61 10.13 -10.16 -10.15
N TRP A 62 10.47 -11.09 -9.26
CA TRP A 62 10.65 -12.50 -9.62
C TRP A 62 9.39 -13.12 -10.24
N MET A 63 8.20 -12.81 -9.73
CA MET A 63 6.94 -13.29 -10.32
C MET A 63 6.75 -12.76 -11.74
N HIS A 64 7.16 -11.53 -12.05
CA HIS A 64 7.14 -10.96 -13.39
C HIS A 64 8.09 -11.65 -14.35
N GLU A 65 9.33 -11.89 -13.94
CA GLU A 65 10.29 -12.64 -14.75
C GLU A 65 9.82 -14.07 -14.98
N PHE A 66 9.36 -14.74 -13.92
CA PHE A 66 8.89 -16.12 -13.99
C PHE A 66 7.71 -16.28 -14.96
N ALA A 67 6.73 -15.38 -14.94
CA ALA A 67 5.59 -15.47 -15.85
C ALA A 67 5.94 -15.09 -17.29
N ARG A 68 6.90 -14.18 -17.49
CA ARG A 68 7.43 -13.88 -18.84
C ARG A 68 8.05 -15.12 -19.48
N ASP A 69 8.85 -15.86 -18.71
CA ASP A 69 9.49 -17.09 -19.19
C ASP A 69 8.50 -18.26 -19.30
N HIS A 70 7.49 -18.30 -18.43
CA HIS A 70 6.56 -19.43 -18.29
C HIS A 70 5.08 -19.02 -18.42
N ARG A 71 4.72 -18.36 -19.53
CA ARG A 71 3.35 -17.86 -19.80
C ARG A 71 2.20 -18.87 -19.66
N ARG A 72 2.48 -20.19 -19.78
CA ARG A 72 1.46 -21.26 -19.61
C ARG A 72 1.31 -21.72 -18.16
N TRP A 73 2.16 -21.25 -17.25
CA TRP A 73 2.26 -21.77 -15.91
C TRP A 73 1.54 -20.85 -14.93
N GLY A 74 0.50 -21.38 -14.28
CA GLY A 74 -0.22 -20.64 -13.26
C GLY A 74 0.50 -20.60 -11.90
N HIS A 75 -0.09 -19.84 -10.97
CA HIS A 75 0.44 -19.57 -9.62
C HIS A 75 0.90 -20.80 -8.83
N ARG A 76 0.32 -21.99 -9.06
CA ARG A 76 0.70 -23.23 -8.35
C ARG A 76 2.13 -23.67 -8.68
N ARG A 77 2.55 -23.54 -9.95
CA ARG A 77 3.92 -23.87 -10.36
C ARG A 77 4.87 -22.75 -9.94
N ALA A 78 4.47 -21.50 -10.09
CA ALA A 78 5.24 -20.35 -9.62
C ALA A 78 5.53 -20.44 -8.11
N TRP A 79 4.55 -20.79 -7.27
CA TRP A 79 4.77 -20.92 -5.82
C TRP A 79 5.82 -21.98 -5.45
N ARG A 80 5.84 -23.12 -6.15
CA ARG A 80 6.86 -24.16 -5.88
C ARG A 80 8.25 -23.73 -6.30
N ASN A 81 8.39 -23.02 -7.42
CA ASN A 81 9.68 -22.48 -7.85
C ASN A 81 10.12 -21.35 -6.91
N ALA A 82 9.20 -20.50 -6.45
CA ALA A 82 9.52 -19.48 -5.45
C ALA A 82 10.08 -20.11 -4.16
N LEU A 83 9.52 -21.24 -3.71
CA LEU A 83 10.05 -21.96 -2.56
C LEU A 83 11.44 -22.56 -2.82
N ALA A 84 11.68 -23.09 -4.03
CA ALA A 84 12.99 -23.59 -4.42
C ALA A 84 14.04 -22.48 -4.45
N GLU A 85 13.63 -21.27 -4.84
CA GLU A 85 14.48 -20.09 -4.93
C GLU A 85 14.70 -19.41 -3.57
N GLY A 86 14.11 -19.97 -2.50
CA GLY A 86 14.32 -19.52 -1.12
C GLY A 86 13.32 -18.47 -0.64
N TYR A 87 12.27 -18.15 -1.40
CA TYR A 87 11.23 -17.23 -0.93
C TYR A 87 10.37 -17.88 0.16
N GLY A 88 10.58 -17.48 1.40
CA GLY A 88 9.81 -17.93 2.57
C GLY A 88 8.40 -17.33 2.67
N VAL A 89 7.57 -17.51 1.64
CA VAL A 89 6.18 -17.01 1.62
C VAL A 89 5.16 -18.14 1.67
N CYS A 90 4.18 -17.98 2.57
CA CYS A 90 3.06 -18.90 2.66
C CYS A 90 2.22 -18.88 1.39
N ARG A 91 1.64 -20.03 1.03
CA ARG A 91 0.85 -20.24 -0.20
C ARG A 91 -0.26 -19.20 -0.36
N GLU A 92 -0.97 -18.87 0.71
CA GLU A 92 -2.08 -17.92 0.69
C GLU A 92 -1.59 -16.48 0.45
N THR A 93 -0.40 -16.13 0.98
CA THR A 93 0.23 -14.84 0.74
C THR A 93 0.69 -14.72 -0.71
N PHE A 94 1.35 -15.77 -1.22
CA PHE A 94 1.77 -15.84 -2.62
C PHE A 94 0.55 -15.72 -3.56
N ARG A 95 -0.53 -16.46 -3.29
CA ARG A 95 -1.75 -16.40 -4.10
C ARG A 95 -2.44 -15.03 -4.05
N ARG A 96 -2.40 -14.34 -2.91
CA ARG A 96 -2.91 -12.98 -2.80
C ARG A 96 -2.12 -12.03 -3.71
N ILE A 97 -0.79 -12.03 -3.58
CA ILE A 97 0.12 -11.20 -4.38
C ILE A 97 -0.07 -11.51 -5.88
N TRP A 98 -0.15 -12.79 -6.25
CA TRP A 98 -0.35 -13.21 -7.65
C TRP A 98 -1.64 -12.66 -8.26
N ARG A 99 -2.71 -12.55 -7.47
CA ARG A 99 -3.96 -11.93 -7.93
C ARG A 99 -3.90 -10.41 -7.98
N GLU A 100 -3.18 -9.78 -7.05
CA GLU A 100 -2.95 -8.33 -7.07
C GLU A 100 -2.18 -7.90 -8.33
N GLU A 101 -1.23 -8.73 -8.77
CA GLU A 101 -0.50 -8.55 -10.03
C GLU A 101 -1.31 -8.85 -11.30
N GLY A 102 -2.63 -9.07 -11.17
CA GLY A 102 -3.51 -9.32 -12.31
C GLY A 102 -3.37 -10.71 -12.94
N GLY A 103 -2.62 -11.62 -12.31
CA GLY A 103 -2.17 -12.84 -12.97
C GLY A 103 -1.16 -12.47 -14.04
N VAL A 104 0.10 -12.33 -13.63
CA VAL A 104 1.23 -11.97 -14.50
C VAL A 104 1.15 -12.75 -15.82
N PRO A 105 1.31 -12.06 -16.97
CA PRO A 105 0.48 -12.19 -18.19
C PRO A 105 0.41 -13.56 -18.86
#